data_AF-A0A559GBL5-F1
#
_entry.id   AF-A0A559GBL5-F1
#
_cell.length_a   1.000
_cell.length_b   1.000
_cell.length_c   1.000
_cell.angle_alpha   90.00
_cell.angle_beta   90.00
_cell.angle_gamma   90.00
#
_symmetry.space_group_name_H-M   'P 1'
#
loop_
_entity.id
_entity.type
_entity.pdbx_description
1 polymer ?
#
loop_
_entity_poly.entity_id
_entity_poly.type
_entity_poly.pdbx_seq_one_letter_code
_entity_poly.pdbx_strand_id
1 'polypeptide(L)'
;YDLGILNKLVSAEELLPAAEELAAAIMKNAPLAVEKAKHIIQVGSELPLKNAIRLETEAEALLFSTEDKVEGMRAFVEKRKAVFQRK
;
A
#
# COMPACT_ATOMS: atom_id res chain seq x y z
N TYR A 1 -12.43 -6.43 19.92
CA TYR A 1 -11.35 -6.27 18.91
C TYR A 1 -10.86 -7.65 18.45
N ASP A 2 -10.89 -8.64 19.34
CA ASP A 2 -10.21 -9.94 19.23
C ASP A 2 -10.73 -10.90 18.14
N LEU A 3 -11.85 -10.56 17.49
CA LEU A 3 -12.42 -11.33 16.38
C LEU A 3 -11.89 -10.90 15.00
N GLY A 4 -11.07 -9.86 14.91
CA GLY A 4 -10.49 -9.38 13.65
C GLY A 4 -11.46 -8.65 12.70
N ILE A 5 -12.67 -8.33 13.17
CA ILE A 5 -13.71 -7.65 12.37
C ILE A 5 -13.40 -6.16 12.17
N LEU A 6 -12.67 -5.55 13.12
CA LEU A 6 -12.34 -4.13 13.13
C LEU A 6 -10.82 -3.94 13.18
N ASN A 7 -10.30 -2.98 12.41
CA ASN A 7 -8.87 -2.66 12.39
C ASN A 7 -8.42 -1.77 13.56
N LYS A 8 -9.26 -0.83 14.02
CA LYS A 8 -8.98 0.09 15.13
C LYS A 8 -10.30 0.45 15.83
N LEU A 9 -10.29 0.52 17.15
CA LEU A 9 -11.42 1.00 17.97
C LEU A 9 -10.98 2.29 18.66
N VAL A 10 -11.78 3.35 18.53
CA VAL A 10 -11.53 4.67 19.11
C VAL A 10 -12.81 5.24 19.71
N SER A 11 -12.69 6.30 20.52
CA SER A 11 -13.83 7.07 21.00
C SER A 11 -14.57 7.75 19.83
N ALA A 12 -15.81 8.19 20.05
CA ALA A 12 -16.61 8.82 18.99
C ALA A 12 -15.98 10.13 18.51
N GLU A 13 -15.38 10.89 19.44
CA GLU A 13 -14.69 12.14 19.21
C GLU A 13 -13.43 11.97 18.36
N GLU A 14 -12.79 10.80 18.45
CA GLU A 14 -11.54 10.48 17.75
C GLU A 14 -11.76 9.78 16.41
N LEU A 15 -13.00 9.47 16.02
CA LEU A 15 -13.31 8.68 14.82
C LEU A 15 -12.71 9.31 13.55
N LEU A 16 -13.01 10.59 13.30
CA LEU A 16 -12.49 11.30 12.12
C LEU A 16 -10.97 11.52 12.20
N PRO A 17 -10.41 12.04 13.32
CA PRO A 17 -8.96 12.15 13.46
C PRO A 17 -8.20 10.85 13.18
N ALA A 18 -8.68 9.71 13.70
CA ALA A 18 -8.04 8.42 13.49
C ALA A 18 -8.16 7.92 12.04
N ALA A 19 -9.28 8.17 11.36
CA ALA A 19 -9.46 7.82 9.96
C ALA A 19 -8.57 8.67 9.04
N GLU A 20 -8.48 9.97 9.31
CA GLU A 20 -7.61 10.90 8.56
C GLU A 20 -6.13 10.58 8.78
N GLU A 21 -5.74 10.20 10.00
CA GLU A 21 -4.38 9.73 10.30
C GLU A 21 -4.01 8.51 9.44
N LEU A 22 -4.90 7.53 9.33
CA LEU A 22 -4.70 6.35 8.49
C LEU A 22 -4.61 6.74 7.00
N ALA A 23 -5.53 7.59 6.53
CA ALA A 23 -5.49 8.07 5.15
C ALA A 23 -4.18 8.82 4.85
N ALA A 24 -3.74 9.68 5.76
CA ALA A 24 -2.48 10.42 5.64
C ALA A 24 -1.25 9.50 5.64
N ALA A 25 -1.29 8.39 6.40
CA ALA A 25 -0.24 7.38 6.35
C ALA A 25 -0.20 6.67 4.99
N ILE A 26 -1.35 6.32 4.43
CA ILE A 26 -1.47 5.67 3.11
C ILE A 26 -0.98 6.61 2.00
N MET A 27 -1.41 7.88 2.02
CA MET A 27 -1.08 8.88 1.01
C MET A 27 0.42 9.23 0.91
N LYS A 28 1.23 8.85 1.91
CA LYS A 28 2.70 9.01 1.85
C LYS A 28 3.38 8.02 0.92
N ASN A 29 2.67 7.01 0.41
CA ASN A 29 3.23 5.93 -0.42
C ASN A 29 2.87 6.12 -1.90
N ALA A 30 3.57 5.39 -2.77
CA ALA A 30 3.30 5.38 -4.21
C ALA A 30 1.87 4.85 -4.48
N PRO A 31 0.97 5.65 -5.09
CA PRO A 31 -0.45 5.27 -5.20
C PRO A 31 -0.67 3.96 -5.96
N LEU A 32 0.09 3.73 -7.04
CA LEU A 32 -0.01 2.48 -7.82
C LEU A 32 0.46 1.27 -7.01
N ALA A 33 1.49 1.42 -6.18
CA ALA A 33 1.98 0.33 -5.34
C ALA A 33 0.95 -0.06 -4.26
N VAL A 34 0.32 0.93 -3.61
CA VAL A 34 -0.75 0.69 -2.63
C VAL A 34 -1.94 -0.02 -3.28
N GLU A 35 -2.36 0.44 -4.46
CA GLU A 35 -3.47 -0.16 -5.22
C GLU A 35 -3.19 -1.63 -5.55
N LYS A 36 -2.00 -1.92 -6.09
CA LYS A 36 -1.60 -3.29 -6.43
C LYS A 36 -1.43 -4.18 -5.20
N ALA A 37 -0.81 -3.68 -4.13
CA ALA A 37 -0.66 -4.43 -2.88
C ALA A 37 -2.03 -4.84 -2.32
N LYS A 38 -3.00 -3.91 -2.28
CA LYS A 38 -4.38 -4.22 -1.84
C LYS A 38 -5.03 -5.29 -2.71
N HIS A 39 -4.87 -5.20 -4.03
CA HIS A 39 -5.42 -6.19 -4.96
C HIS A 39 -4.79 -7.57 -4.79
N ILE A 40 -3.47 -7.65 -4.68
CA ILE A 40 -2.73 -8.91 -4.48
C ILE A 40 -3.14 -9.57 -3.17
N ILE A 41 -3.25 -8.80 -2.08
CA ILE A 41 -3.68 -9.36 -0.79
C ILE A 41 -5.10 -9.91 -0.88
N GLN A 42 -6.03 -9.16 -1.47
CA GLN A 42 -7.44 -9.54 -1.53
C GLN A 42 -7.71 -10.71 -2.48
N VAL A 43 -7.03 -10.79 -3.62
CA VAL A 43 -7.23 -11.87 -4.60
C VAL A 43 -6.33 -13.05 -4.27
N GLY A 44 -5.09 -12.79 -3.86
CA GLY A 44 -4.11 -13.80 -3.53
C GLY A 44 -4.48 -14.67 -2.33
N SER A 45 -5.28 -14.16 -1.37
CA SER A 45 -5.79 -14.95 -0.24
C SER A 45 -6.69 -16.12 -0.69
N GLU A 46 -7.31 -16.00 -1.87
CA GLU A 46 -8.21 -17.01 -2.42
C GLU A 46 -7.51 -17.98 -3.38
N LEU A 47 -6.20 -17.81 -3.62
CA LEU A 47 -5.44 -18.59 -4.58
C LEU A 47 -4.51 -19.59 -3.89
N PRO A 48 -4.19 -20.73 -4.55
CA PRO A 48 -3.04 -21.53 -4.14
C PRO A 48 -1.78 -20.66 -4.11
N LEU A 49 -0.93 -20.86 -3.10
CA LEU A 49 0.25 -20.02 -2.83
C LEU A 49 1.10 -19.76 -4.09
N LYS A 50 1.35 -20.79 -4.91
CA LYS A 50 2.12 -20.66 -6.15
C LYS A 50 1.50 -19.65 -7.13
N ASN A 51 0.18 -19.61 -7.22
CA ASN A 51 -0.54 -18.68 -8.08
C ASN A 51 -0.57 -17.27 -7.48
N ALA A 52 -0.69 -17.14 -6.15
CA ALA A 52 -0.60 -15.86 -5.45
C ALA A 52 0.77 -15.20 -5.64
N ILE A 53 1.87 -15.96 -5.50
CA ILE A 53 3.23 -15.49 -5.76
C ILE A 53 3.41 -15.05 -7.21
N ARG A 54 2.82 -15.80 -8.17
CA ARG A 54 2.87 -15.42 -9.58
C ARG A 54 2.14 -14.11 -9.84
N LEU A 55 0.93 -13.94 -9.27
CA LEU A 55 0.17 -12.69 -9.33
C LEU A 55 0.97 -11.51 -8.76
N GLU A 56 1.61 -11.71 -7.62
CA GLU A 56 2.49 -10.70 -6.99
C GLU A 56 3.66 -10.33 -7.91
N THR A 57 4.36 -11.33 -8.46
CA THR A 57 5.51 -11.13 -9.35
C THR A 57 5.13 -10.34 -10.61
N GLU A 58 3.99 -10.67 -11.22
CA GLU A 58 3.49 -9.97 -12.41
C GLU A 58 3.13 -8.52 -12.09
N ALA A 59 2.48 -8.27 -10.95
CA ALA A 59 2.14 -6.93 -10.51
C ALA A 59 3.37 -6.09 -10.13
N GLU A 60 4.35 -6.69 -9.47
CA GLU A 60 5.63 -6.05 -9.13
C GLU A 60 6.37 -5.65 -10.41
N ALA A 61 6.47 -6.54 -11.40
CA ALA A 61 7.14 -6.24 -12.67
C ALA A 61 6.56 -5.01 -13.37
N LEU A 62 5.24 -4.81 -13.30
CA LEU A 62 4.60 -3.59 -13.80
C LEU A 62 5.03 -2.35 -13.00
N LEU A 63 5.05 -2.43 -11.67
CA LEU A 63 5.49 -1.33 -10.81
C LEU A 63 6.95 -0.95 -11.03
N PHE A 64 7.82 -1.89 -11.42
CA PHE A 64 9.22 -1.60 -11.72
C PHE A 64 9.42 -0.65 -12.92
N SER A 65 8.41 -0.51 -13.78
CA SER A 65 8.43 0.40 -14.92
C SER A 65 7.93 1.82 -14.61
N THR A 66 7.46 2.08 -13.38
CA THR A 66 6.85 3.38 -13.03
C THR A 66 7.90 4.41 -12.62
N GLU A 67 7.58 5.69 -12.84
CA GLU A 67 8.38 6.83 -12.35
C GLU A 67 8.44 6.85 -10.82
N ASP A 68 7.35 6.49 -10.15
CA ASP A 68 7.26 6.41 -8.68
C ASP A 68 8.26 5.41 -8.10
N LYS A 69 8.54 4.30 -8.81
CA LYS A 69 9.58 3.34 -8.38
C LYS A 69 10.97 3.98 -8.44
N VAL A 70 11.26 4.73 -9.49
CA VAL A 70 12.54 5.44 -9.65
C VAL A 70 12.69 6.50 -8.56
N GLU A 71 11.65 7.30 -8.35
CA GLU A 71 11.62 8.34 -7.32
C GLU A 71 11.76 7.77 -5.90
N GLY A 72 11.06 6.68 -5.59
CA GLY A 72 11.15 6.03 -4.28
C GLY A 72 12.58 5.56 -3.98
N MET A 73 13.23 4.90 -4.95
CA MET A 73 14.63 4.49 -4.82
C MET A 73 15.58 5.68 -4.67
N ARG A 74 15.39 6.73 -5.48
CA ARG A 74 16.22 7.94 -5.43
C ARG A 74 16.08 8.64 -4.09
N ALA A 75 14.85 8.87 -3.64
CA ALA A 75 14.56 9.53 -2.37
C ALA A 75 15.16 8.77 -1.17
N PHE A 76 15.13 7.43 -1.22
CA PHE A 76 15.77 6.58 -0.22
C PHE A 76 17.29 6.80 -0.17
N VAL A 77 17.97 6.75 -1.31
CA VAL A 77 19.42 6.98 -1.40
C VAL A 77 19.79 8.40 -0.95
N GLU A 78 18.99 9.39 -1.34
CA GLU A 78 19.18 10.81 -1.00
C GLU A 78 18.71 11.16 0.42
N LYS A 79 18.14 10.20 1.18
CA LYS A 79 17.61 10.39 2.55
C LYS A 79 16.60 11.53 2.66
N ARG A 80 15.75 11.70 1.65
CA ARG A 80 14.65 12.68 1.63
C ARG A 80 13.31 11.99 1.51
N LYS A 81 12.23 12.76 1.71
CA LYS A 81 10.88 12.28 1.44
C LYS A 81 10.68 12.14 -0.08
N ALA A 82 10.07 11.03 -0.49
CA ALA A 82 9.67 10.80 -1.87
C ALA A 82 8.43 11.65 -2.22
N VAL A 83 8.33 12.05 -3.49
CA VAL A 83 7.14 12.74 -4.03
C VAL A 83 6.56 11.91 -5.15
N PHE A 84 5.51 11.14 -4.84
CA PHE A 84 4.87 10.24 -5.79
C PHE A 84 3.79 10.96 -6.63
N GLN A 85 3.72 10.63 -7.91
CA GLN A 85 2.85 11.28 -8.90
C GLN A 85 1.91 10.31 -9.62
N ARG A 86 1.88 9.02 -9.24
CA ARG A 86 1.08 7.98 -9.89
C ARG A 86 1.45 7.81 -11.37
N LYS A 87 2.74 7.76 -11.65
CA LYS A 87 3.32 7.53 -12.98
C LYS A 87 4.45 6.52 -12.85
#